data_AF-A0A8B3PFX4-F1
#
_entry.id   AF-A0A8B3PFX4-F1
#
_cell.length_a   1.000
_cell.length_b   1.000
_cell.length_c   1.000
_cell.angle_alpha   90.00
_cell.angle_beta   90.00
_cell.angle_gamma   90.00
#
_symmetry.space_group_name_H-M   'P 1'
#
loop_
_entity.id
_entity.type
_entity.pdbx_description
1 polymer ?
#
loop_
_entity_poly.entity_id
_entity_poly.type
_entity_poly.pdbx_seq_one_letter_code
_entity_poly.pdbx_strand_id
1 'polypeptide(L)'
;MGITIHFEGQLRGHQQYVALVREAKAFATTRGWSVRVIDEHEMKLNRTVDERDVEYIGPVFGIELQPHPNSEPLRLEFDKHFFIQQYCKTQFAGSDAHIEITQLLRELTHLFYNLDVIDEGEYWELGDRSILQGNFDSVEAMIDEILRKDPTARGPIRFESGRIADVTSDRRADGE
;
A
#
# COMPACT_ATOMS: atom_id res chain seq x y z
N MET A 1 -8.34 5.35 -10.96
CA MET A 1 -9.16 4.54 -10.05
C MET A 1 -8.45 3.22 -9.87
N GLY A 2 -7.95 2.97 -8.67
CA GLY A 2 -7.41 1.68 -8.28
C GLY A 2 -8.12 1.19 -7.03
N ILE A 3 -7.62 0.08 -6.48
CA ILE A 3 -7.97 -0.35 -5.12
C ILE A 3 -6.68 -0.28 -4.31
N THR A 4 -6.60 0.77 -3.49
CA THR A 4 -5.41 1.14 -2.71
C THR A 4 -5.82 1.50 -1.29
N ILE A 5 -5.04 1.03 -0.32
CA ILE A 5 -5.18 1.43 1.07
C ILE A 5 -4.12 2.50 1.34
N HIS A 6 -4.53 3.74 1.54
CA HIS A 6 -3.67 4.83 1.97
C HIS A 6 -3.72 4.96 3.49
N PHE A 7 -2.59 5.22 4.12
CA PHE A 7 -2.54 5.40 5.56
C PHE A 7 -1.43 6.34 5.99
N GLU A 8 -1.72 7.14 7.01
CA GLU A 8 -0.76 8.02 7.65
C GLU A 8 -0.98 8.07 9.15
N GLY A 9 0.07 8.35 9.90
CA GLY A 9 -0.03 8.37 11.35
C GLY A 9 1.30 8.55 12.04
N GLN A 10 1.25 8.63 13.37
CA GLN A 10 2.43 8.76 14.20
C GLN A 10 2.41 7.74 15.33
N LEU A 11 3.50 6.99 15.52
CA LEU A 11 3.64 6.13 16.70
C LEU A 11 3.90 6.97 17.95
N ARG A 12 3.53 6.44 19.12
CA ARG A 12 3.78 7.11 20.40
C ARG A 12 5.26 7.15 20.81
N GLY A 13 6.11 6.39 20.13
CA GLY A 13 7.54 6.40 20.34
C GLY A 13 8.19 5.04 20.11
N HIS A 14 9.43 4.92 20.59
CA HIS A 14 10.29 3.77 20.30
C HIS A 14 9.73 2.43 20.81
N GLN A 15 9.08 2.40 21.98
CA GLN A 15 8.49 1.16 22.49
C GLN A 15 7.36 0.64 21.59
N GLN A 16 6.55 1.54 21.04
CA GLN A 16 5.46 1.20 20.10
C GLN A 16 6.02 0.76 18.75
N TYR A 17 7.12 1.36 18.30
CA TYR A 17 7.84 0.88 17.12
C TYR A 17 8.33 -0.57 17.29
N VAL A 18 8.97 -0.90 18.42
CA VAL A 18 9.42 -2.27 18.71
C VAL A 18 8.24 -3.24 18.76
N ALA A 19 7.12 -2.84 19.37
CA ALA A 19 5.90 -3.63 19.39
C ALA A 19 5.32 -3.84 17.98
N LEU A 20 5.29 -2.79 17.15
CA LEU A 20 4.77 -2.83 15.79
C LEU A 20 5.56 -3.82 14.94
N VAL A 21 6.89 -3.73 14.93
CA VAL A 21 7.73 -4.65 14.15
C VAL A 21 7.52 -6.09 14.59
N ARG A 22 7.39 -6.34 15.89
CA ARG A 22 7.10 -7.67 16.44
C ARG A 22 5.74 -8.20 16.02
N GLU A 23 4.68 -7.40 16.18
CA GLU A 23 3.29 -7.79 15.91
C GLU A 23 3.06 -7.97 14.41
N ALA A 24 3.54 -7.04 13.58
CA ALA A 24 3.48 -7.14 12.13
C ALA A 24 4.24 -8.37 11.61
N LYS A 25 5.44 -8.65 12.14
CA LYS A 25 6.20 -9.84 11.78
C LYS A 25 5.48 -11.12 12.19
N ALA A 26 4.89 -11.17 13.37
CA ALA A 26 4.13 -12.33 13.83
C ALA A 26 2.91 -12.58 12.93
N PHE A 27 2.14 -11.53 12.64
CA PHE A 27 0.99 -11.58 11.74
C PHE A 27 1.38 -12.12 10.35
N ALA A 28 2.42 -11.55 9.76
CA ALA A 28 2.97 -11.97 8.46
C ALA A 28 3.43 -13.43 8.46
N THR A 29 4.16 -13.85 9.51
CA THR A 29 4.67 -15.22 9.61
C THR A 29 3.54 -16.25 9.66
N THR A 30 2.45 -15.97 10.39
CA THR A 30 1.30 -16.90 10.45
C THR A 30 0.59 -17.10 9.12
N ARG A 31 0.76 -16.16 8.18
CA ARG A 31 0.15 -16.18 6.85
C ARG A 31 1.15 -16.52 5.73
N GLY A 32 2.40 -16.81 6.08
CA GLY A 32 3.45 -17.12 5.11
C GLY A 32 3.91 -15.92 4.27
N TRP A 33 3.63 -14.69 4.71
CA TRP A 33 4.09 -13.48 4.04
C TRP A 33 5.60 -13.31 4.20
N SER A 34 6.30 -12.89 3.14
CA SER A 34 7.72 -12.55 3.28
C SER A 34 7.89 -11.26 4.08
N VAL A 35 8.97 -11.18 4.85
CA VAL A 35 9.26 -10.07 5.76
C VAL A 35 10.67 -9.55 5.52
N ARG A 36 10.81 -8.23 5.42
CA ARG A 36 12.11 -7.54 5.41
C ARG A 36 12.08 -6.39 6.42
N VAL A 37 13.10 -6.29 7.27
CA VAL A 37 13.28 -5.13 8.14
C VAL A 37 13.89 -3.98 7.33
N ILE A 38 13.41 -2.76 7.56
CA ILE A 38 13.94 -1.53 6.97
C ILE A 38 14.79 -0.86 8.05
N ASP A 39 16.05 -0.55 7.73
CA ASP A 39 16.99 0.14 8.62
C ASP A 39 17.99 0.95 7.78
N GLU A 40 17.49 2.01 7.16
CA GLU A 40 18.24 2.88 6.27
C GLU A 40 18.77 4.09 7.05
N HIS A 41 20.07 4.35 6.94
CA HIS A 41 20.71 5.47 7.64
C HIS A 41 20.30 6.83 7.03
N GLU A 42 20.08 6.85 5.72
CA GLU A 42 19.65 8.03 4.98
C GLU A 42 18.82 7.58 3.76
N MET A 43 17.57 8.04 3.70
CA MET A 43 16.64 7.78 2.61
C MET A 43 15.78 9.02 2.39
N LYS A 44 15.42 9.27 1.13
CA LYS A 44 14.46 10.32 0.76
C LYS A 44 13.04 9.75 0.73
N LEU A 45 12.13 10.36 1.48
CA LEU A 45 10.69 10.10 1.41
C LEU A 45 9.98 11.36 0.91
N ASN A 46 9.16 11.21 -0.12
CA ASN A 46 8.27 12.27 -0.59
C ASN A 46 6.91 12.09 0.09
N ARG A 47 6.39 13.15 0.69
CA ARG A 47 5.14 13.15 1.46
C ARG A 47 4.29 14.35 1.06
N THR A 48 3.00 14.25 1.32
CA THR A 48 2.06 15.36 1.19
C THR A 48 1.45 15.62 2.56
N VAL A 49 1.85 16.70 3.24
CA VAL A 49 1.37 17.06 4.58
C VAL A 49 0.68 18.42 4.50
N ASP A 50 -0.56 18.51 4.95
CA ASP A 50 -1.40 19.70 4.81
C ASP A 50 -1.44 20.24 3.37
N GLU A 51 -1.71 19.35 2.40
CA GLU A 51 -1.76 19.67 0.96
C GLU A 51 -0.45 20.23 0.37
N ARG A 52 0.68 20.05 1.07
CA ARG A 52 1.99 20.50 0.62
C ARG A 52 2.95 19.33 0.46
N ASP A 53 3.71 19.35 -0.63
CA ASP A 53 4.79 18.40 -0.83
C ASP A 53 5.93 18.69 0.15
N VAL A 54 6.24 17.70 0.97
CA VAL A 54 7.29 17.72 1.97
C VAL A 54 8.29 16.62 1.64
N GLU A 55 9.54 17.02 1.49
CA GLU A 55 10.65 16.09 1.34
C GLU A 55 11.28 15.81 2.71
N TYR A 56 11.32 14.54 3.08
CA TYR A 56 12.11 14.08 4.21
C TYR A 56 13.40 13.45 3.70
N ILE A 57 14.54 13.87 4.25
CA ILE A 57 15.83 13.19 4.10
C ILE A 57 16.34 12.87 5.50
N GLY A 58 16.61 11.60 5.76
CA GLY A 58 17.15 11.13 7.03
C GLY A 58 16.96 9.63 7.23
N PRO A 59 17.17 9.12 8.45
CA PRO A 59 17.03 7.70 8.73
C PRO A 59 15.59 7.24 8.58
N VAL A 60 15.40 6.09 7.94
CA VAL A 60 14.11 5.45 7.74
C VAL A 60 14.18 4.03 8.27
N PHE A 61 13.24 3.67 9.14
CA PHE A 61 13.22 2.36 9.77
C PHE A 61 11.80 1.80 9.77
N GLY A 62 11.66 0.47 9.82
CA GLY A 62 10.35 -0.13 9.61
C GLY A 62 10.38 -1.60 9.26
N ILE A 63 9.29 -2.04 8.64
CA ILE A 63 9.11 -3.41 8.16
C ILE A 63 8.36 -3.39 6.83
N GLU A 64 8.82 -4.17 5.88
CA GLU A 64 8.15 -4.45 4.61
C GLU A 64 7.61 -5.88 4.66
N LEU A 65 6.35 -6.02 4.27
CA LEU A 65 5.63 -7.29 4.20
C LEU A 65 5.17 -7.52 2.76
N GLN A 66 5.08 -8.78 2.33
CA GLN A 66 4.45 -9.15 1.06
C GLN A 66 3.17 -9.96 1.30
N PRO A 67 1.99 -9.30 1.38
CA PRO A 67 0.71 -9.97 1.61
C PRO A 67 0.33 -10.94 0.50
N HIS A 68 0.57 -10.54 -0.74
CA HIS A 68 0.23 -11.34 -1.91
C HIS A 68 1.19 -11.06 -3.07
N PRO A 69 1.55 -12.03 -3.94
CA PRO A 69 2.42 -11.79 -5.10
C PRO A 69 1.91 -10.72 -6.08
N ASN A 70 0.61 -10.45 -6.03
CA ASN A 70 -0.05 -9.44 -6.85
C ASN A 70 -0.48 -8.18 -6.09
N SER A 71 -0.04 -7.97 -4.85
CA SER A 71 -0.12 -6.66 -4.20
C SER A 71 1.22 -5.95 -4.35
N GLU A 72 1.20 -4.62 -4.24
CA GLU A 72 2.43 -3.92 -3.90
C GLU A 72 2.89 -4.34 -2.49
N PRO A 73 4.20 -4.21 -2.17
CA PRO A 73 4.68 -4.48 -0.82
C PRO A 73 3.99 -3.56 0.19
N LEU A 74 3.55 -4.10 1.32
CA LEU A 74 3.05 -3.30 2.44
C LEU A 74 4.25 -2.80 3.24
N ARG A 75 4.55 -1.51 3.12
CA ARG A 75 5.67 -0.86 3.83
C ARG A 75 5.14 -0.09 5.03
N LEU A 76 5.56 -0.50 6.23
CA LEU A 76 5.38 0.25 7.46
C LEU A 76 6.71 0.95 7.77
N GLU A 77 6.99 2.03 7.03
CA GLU A 77 8.23 2.80 7.12
C GLU A 77 8.04 4.15 7.82
N PHE A 78 8.91 4.41 8.79
CA PHE A 78 8.84 5.55 9.69
C PHE A 78 10.07 6.43 9.54
N ASP A 79 9.88 7.74 9.69
CA ASP A 79 11.00 8.67 9.85
C ASP A 79 11.52 8.71 11.29
N LYS A 80 12.55 9.52 11.53
CA LYS A 80 13.09 9.81 12.87
C LYS A 80 12.08 10.32 13.91
N HIS A 81 10.90 10.76 13.50
CA HIS A 81 9.81 11.24 14.35
C HIS A 81 8.69 10.20 14.51
N PHE A 82 8.92 8.98 14.05
CA PHE A 82 7.93 7.90 14.02
C PHE A 82 6.66 8.23 13.23
N PHE A 83 6.76 9.13 12.25
CA PHE A 83 5.67 9.44 11.34
C PHE A 83 5.75 8.54 10.11
N ILE A 84 4.59 8.05 9.69
CA ILE A 84 4.37 7.26 8.49
C ILE A 84 3.34 7.94 7.59
N GLN A 85 3.56 7.87 6.28
CA GLN A 85 2.58 8.16 5.26
C GLN A 85 2.92 7.25 4.08
N GLN A 86 2.05 6.30 3.80
CA GLN A 86 2.27 5.21 2.85
C GLN A 86 0.96 4.76 2.21
N TYR A 87 1.08 3.90 1.22
CA TYR A 87 -0.05 3.22 0.61
C TYR A 87 0.33 1.80 0.24
N CYS A 88 -0.67 0.94 0.09
CA CYS A 88 -0.50 -0.40 -0.45
C CYS A 88 -1.59 -0.66 -1.49
N LYS A 89 -1.18 -0.79 -2.76
CA LYS A 89 -2.09 -1.10 -3.85
C LYS A 89 -2.37 -2.60 -3.89
N THR A 90 -3.65 -2.96 -3.85
CA THR A 90 -4.12 -4.34 -3.76
C THR A 90 -4.97 -4.76 -4.95
N GLN A 91 -5.18 -3.87 -5.92
CA GLN A 91 -6.05 -4.05 -7.08
C GLN A 91 -5.88 -5.38 -7.83
N PHE A 92 -4.68 -5.95 -7.88
CA PHE A 92 -4.41 -7.23 -8.57
C PHE A 92 -4.33 -8.43 -7.63
N ALA A 93 -4.46 -8.20 -6.32
CA ALA A 93 -4.34 -9.21 -5.27
C ALA A 93 -5.67 -9.83 -4.84
N GLY A 94 -6.79 -9.21 -5.24
CA GLY A 94 -8.14 -9.62 -4.84
C GLY A 94 -8.52 -9.15 -3.44
N SER A 95 -9.79 -9.39 -3.10
CA SER A 95 -10.41 -8.90 -1.86
C SER A 95 -9.82 -9.51 -0.59
N ASP A 96 -9.40 -10.77 -0.62
CA ASP A 96 -8.85 -11.43 0.58
C ASP A 96 -7.54 -10.78 1.06
N ALA A 97 -6.59 -10.55 0.16
CA ALA A 97 -5.33 -9.88 0.51
C ALA A 97 -5.58 -8.47 1.06
N HIS A 98 -6.53 -7.74 0.47
CA HIS A 98 -6.94 -6.43 0.94
C HIS A 98 -7.52 -6.47 2.36
N ILE A 99 -8.42 -7.42 2.63
CA ILE A 99 -9.01 -7.63 3.97
C ILE A 99 -7.92 -7.94 5.00
N GLU A 100 -6.94 -8.79 4.67
CA GLU A 100 -5.86 -9.14 5.60
C GLU A 100 -4.96 -7.95 5.93
N ILE A 101 -4.65 -7.09 4.95
CA ILE A 101 -3.90 -5.85 5.17
C ILE A 101 -4.70 -4.92 6.09
N THR A 102 -5.98 -4.72 5.81
CA THR A 102 -6.88 -3.91 6.65
C THR A 102 -6.97 -4.47 8.07
N GLN A 103 -7.05 -5.79 8.23
CA GLN A 103 -7.01 -6.44 9.55
C GLN A 103 -5.71 -6.11 10.30
N LEU A 104 -4.55 -6.25 9.64
CA LEU A 104 -3.26 -5.91 10.25
C LEU A 104 -3.22 -4.44 10.69
N LEU A 105 -3.65 -3.50 9.85
CA LEU A 105 -3.67 -2.07 10.18
C LEU A 105 -4.58 -1.78 11.39
N ARG A 106 -5.76 -2.43 11.47
CA ARG A 106 -6.65 -2.34 12.64
C ARG A 106 -5.97 -2.88 13.90
N GLU A 107 -5.33 -4.05 13.81
CA GLU A 107 -4.61 -4.66 14.92
C GLU A 107 -3.42 -3.82 15.38
N LEU A 108 -2.82 -3.00 14.53
CA LEU A 108 -1.72 -2.11 14.90
C LEU A 108 -2.17 -0.73 15.41
N THR A 109 -3.45 -0.38 15.24
CA THR A 109 -3.97 0.97 15.54
C THR A 109 -3.71 1.38 17.00
N HIS A 110 -3.76 0.43 17.95
CA HIS A 110 -3.50 0.73 19.36
C HIS A 110 -2.06 1.17 19.64
N LEU A 111 -1.12 1.06 18.70
CA LEU A 111 0.27 1.52 18.84
C LEU A 111 0.46 2.97 18.42
N PHE A 112 -0.47 3.52 17.65
CA PHE A 112 -0.40 4.88 17.11
C PHE A 112 -0.99 5.92 18.06
N TYR A 113 -0.43 7.13 18.04
CA TYR A 113 -1.09 8.31 18.58
C TYR A 113 -2.34 8.63 17.74
N ASN A 114 -2.16 8.63 16.42
CA ASN A 114 -3.20 8.69 15.39
C ASN A 114 -2.80 7.80 14.21
N LEU A 115 -3.79 7.15 13.60
CA LEU A 115 -3.66 6.41 12.35
C LEU A 115 -4.90 6.69 11.53
N ASP A 116 -4.72 7.47 10.48
CA ASP A 116 -5.75 7.80 9.50
C ASP A 116 -5.58 6.85 8.31
N VAL A 117 -6.66 6.21 7.91
CA VAL A 117 -6.69 5.25 6.80
C VAL A 117 -7.77 5.69 5.83
N ILE A 118 -7.41 5.76 4.55
CA ILE A 118 -8.32 6.03 3.45
C ILE A 118 -8.26 4.80 2.54
N ASP A 119 -9.37 4.07 2.50
CA ASP A 119 -9.48 2.84 1.74
C ASP A 119 -10.33 3.06 0.48
N GLU A 120 -9.70 3.02 -0.69
CA GLU A 120 -10.42 3.11 -1.97
C GLU A 120 -11.38 1.92 -2.21
N GLY A 121 -11.21 0.83 -1.45
CA GLY A 121 -12.09 -0.34 -1.44
C GLY A 121 -13.29 -0.22 -0.49
N GLU A 122 -13.34 0.82 0.36
CA GLU A 122 -14.39 1.10 1.37
C GLU A 122 -14.55 0.03 2.48
N TYR A 123 -13.64 -0.93 2.56
CA TYR A 123 -13.71 -2.01 3.54
C TYR A 123 -13.29 -1.54 4.95
N TRP A 124 -12.36 -0.58 5.03
CA TRP A 124 -11.97 0.04 6.30
C TRP A 124 -13.14 0.74 7.02
N GLU A 125 -14.07 1.34 6.29
CA GLU A 125 -15.20 2.05 6.88
C GLU A 125 -16.39 1.12 7.09
N LEU A 126 -16.68 0.26 6.10
CA LEU A 126 -17.93 -0.51 6.06
C LEU A 126 -17.80 -1.92 6.58
N GLY A 127 -16.62 -2.54 6.47
CA GLY A 127 -16.41 -3.95 6.80
C GLY A 127 -17.22 -4.94 5.94
N ASP A 128 -17.78 -4.49 4.81
CA ASP A 128 -18.61 -5.30 3.92
C ASP A 128 -17.78 -5.86 2.76
N ARG A 129 -17.55 -7.17 2.78
CA ARG A 129 -16.81 -7.88 1.72
C ARG A 129 -17.50 -7.80 0.36
N SER A 130 -18.83 -7.67 0.33
CA SER A 130 -19.61 -7.63 -0.92
C SER A 130 -19.41 -6.30 -1.64
N ILE A 131 -19.34 -5.20 -0.88
CA ILE A 131 -19.01 -3.87 -1.42
C ILE A 131 -17.58 -3.87 -1.95
N LEU A 132 -16.63 -4.36 -1.14
CA LEU A 132 -15.23 -4.50 -1.57
C LEU A 132 -15.14 -5.31 -2.87
N GLN A 133 -15.79 -6.47 -2.94
CA GLN A 133 -15.77 -7.31 -4.14
C GLN A 133 -16.38 -6.58 -5.36
N GLY A 134 -17.51 -5.88 -5.20
CA GLY A 134 -18.10 -5.08 -6.27
C GLY A 134 -17.18 -3.97 -6.77
N ASN A 135 -16.40 -3.35 -5.87
CA ASN A 135 -15.38 -2.36 -6.22
C ASN A 135 -14.22 -2.99 -7.02
N PHE A 136 -13.75 -4.18 -6.62
CA PHE A 136 -12.78 -4.95 -7.40
C PHE A 136 -13.30 -5.30 -8.80
N ASP A 137 -14.51 -5.87 -8.90
CA ASP A 137 -15.13 -6.28 -10.17
C ASP A 137 -15.29 -5.08 -11.12
N SER A 138 -15.67 -3.93 -10.58
CA SER A 138 -15.83 -2.68 -11.35
C SER A 138 -14.50 -2.19 -11.92
N VAL A 139 -13.43 -2.25 -11.11
CA VAL A 139 -12.09 -1.85 -11.54
C VAL A 139 -11.50 -2.81 -12.57
N GLU A 140 -11.72 -4.12 -12.41
CA GLU A 140 -11.31 -5.13 -13.38
C GLU A 140 -12.00 -4.91 -14.74
N ALA A 141 -13.32 -4.69 -14.74
CA ALA A 141 -14.07 -4.41 -15.95
C ALA A 141 -13.59 -3.14 -16.68
N MET A 142 -13.16 -2.12 -15.93
CA MET A 142 -12.57 -0.91 -16.53
C MET A 142 -11.23 -1.19 -17.22
N ILE A 143 -10.36 -2.01 -16.61
CA ILE A 143 -9.07 -2.40 -17.22
C ILE A 143 -9.31 -3.22 -18.47
N ASP A 144 -10.19 -4.22 -18.41
CA ASP A 144 -10.52 -5.08 -19.55
C ASP A 144 -11.03 -4.27 -20.73
N GLU A 145 -11.87 -3.26 -20.46
CA GLU A 145 -12.37 -2.37 -21.49
C GLU A 145 -11.28 -1.49 -22.11
N ILE A 146 -10.30 -1.04 -21.34
CA ILE A 146 -9.12 -0.30 -21.87
C ILE A 146 -8.30 -1.22 -22.79
N LEU A 147 -7.96 -2.43 -22.33
CA LEU A 147 -7.18 -3.40 -23.09
C LEU A 147 -7.89 -3.84 -24.37
N ARG A 148 -9.22 -3.96 -24.33
CA ARG A 148 -10.04 -4.29 -25.50
C ARG A 148 -10.07 -3.16 -26.54
N LYS A 149 -10.08 -1.90 -26.08
CA LYS A 149 -10.18 -0.71 -26.95
C LYS A 149 -8.85 -0.31 -27.58
N ASP A 150 -7.73 -0.55 -26.90
CA ASP A 150 -6.40 -0.21 -27.38
C ASP A 150 -5.53 -1.47 -27.52
N PRO A 151 -5.36 -1.99 -28.76
CA PRO A 151 -4.52 -3.17 -29.02
C PRO A 151 -3.03 -2.99 -28.68
N THR A 152 -2.58 -1.75 -28.45
CA THR A 152 -1.20 -1.46 -28.03
C THR A 152 -1.06 -1.43 -26.51
N ALA A 153 -2.18 -1.36 -25.79
CA ALA A 153 -2.21 -1.37 -24.35
C ALA A 153 -1.80 -2.74 -23.78
N ARG A 154 -1.01 -2.70 -22.70
CA ARG A 154 -0.53 -3.89 -21.99
C ARG A 154 -0.52 -3.62 -20.50
N GLY A 155 -0.88 -4.62 -19.71
CA GLY A 155 -0.88 -4.53 -18.27
C GLY A 155 -1.45 -5.79 -17.61
N PRO A 156 -1.33 -5.91 -16.28
CA PRO A 156 -0.55 -5.04 -15.40
C PRO A 156 0.97 -5.15 -15.65
N ILE A 157 1.69 -4.04 -15.49
CA ILE A 157 3.16 -3.99 -15.59
C ILE A 157 3.75 -4.02 -14.19
N ARG A 158 4.61 -5.02 -13.92
CA ARG A 158 5.29 -5.21 -12.64
C ARG A 158 6.72 -4.69 -12.72
N PHE A 159 7.09 -3.81 -11.80
CA PHE A 159 8.46 -3.28 -11.69
C PHE A 159 9.28 -4.08 -10.68
N GLU A 160 10.61 -4.02 -10.78
CA GLU A 160 11.53 -4.66 -9.81
C GLU A 160 11.33 -4.17 -8.38
N SER A 161 10.82 -2.95 -8.20
CA SER A 161 10.47 -2.38 -6.90
C SER A 161 9.24 -3.01 -6.25
N GLY A 162 8.53 -3.90 -6.95
CA GLY A 162 7.24 -4.46 -6.52
C GLY A 162 6.04 -3.58 -6.87
N ARG A 163 6.26 -2.37 -7.40
CA ARG A 163 5.18 -1.49 -7.90
C ARG A 163 4.44 -2.12 -9.07
N ILE A 164 3.15 -1.83 -9.19
CA ILE A 164 2.30 -2.36 -10.26
C ILE A 164 1.55 -1.23 -10.96
N ALA A 165 1.86 -0.99 -12.23
CA ALA A 165 1.08 -0.09 -13.10
C ALA A 165 -0.07 -0.84 -13.76
N ASP A 166 -1.22 -0.18 -13.90
CA ASP A 166 -2.45 -0.81 -14.40
C ASP A 166 -2.32 -1.20 -15.85
N VAL A 167 -2.06 -0.21 -16.70
CA VAL A 167 -1.95 -0.36 -18.15
C VAL A 167 -0.96 0.68 -18.67
N THR A 168 -0.13 0.29 -19.63
CA THR A 168 0.70 1.19 -20.43
C THR A 168 0.34 0.99 -21.90
N SER A 169 0.31 2.05 -22.71
CA SER A 169 0.21 1.93 -24.17
C SER A 169 1.40 2.60 -24.84
N ASP A 170 1.83 2.03 -25.96
CA ASP A 170 2.78 2.66 -26.87
C ASP A 170 2.02 3.77 -27.61
N ARG A 171 1.71 4.86 -26.93
CA ARG A 171 1.41 6.09 -27.66
C ARG A 171 2.72 6.52 -28.28
N ARG A 172 2.94 6.12 -29.54
CA ARG A 172 3.93 6.79 -30.39
C ARG A 172 3.70 8.28 -30.19
N ALA A 173 4.77 8.99 -29.87
CA ALA A 173 4.86 10.40 -30.14
C ALA A 173 4.75 10.57 -31.66
N ASP A 174 3.54 10.42 -32.19
CA ASP A 174 3.22 10.91 -33.52
C ASP A 174 3.11 12.42 -33.33
N GLY A 175 4.16 13.09 -33.80
CA GLY A 175 4.32 14.53 -33.65
C GLY A 175 3.23 15.30 -34.38
N GLU A 176 2.84 16.41 -33.77
CA GLU A 176 2.63 17.73 -34.36
C GLU A 176 2.80 18.78 -33.25
#